data_AF-A0A956KFC5-F1
#
_entry.id   AF-A0A956KFC5-F1
#
_cell.length_a   1.000
_cell.length_b   1.000
_cell.length_c   1.000
_cell.angle_alpha   90.00
_cell.angle_beta   90.00
_cell.angle_gamma   90.00
#
_symmetry.space_group_name_H-M   'P 1'
#
loop_
_entity.id
_entity.type
_entity.pdbx_description
1 polymer ?
#
loop_
_entity_poly.entity_id
_entity_poly.type
_entity_poly.pdbx_seq_one_letter_code
_entity_poly.pdbx_strand_id
1 'polypeptide(L)'
;MNRSSLCTLLAALLLAPTVAQAEEPAAEAGASASASVSASVTLTAAEEDDADAEDGDDILQIISLPIATNEARDAGVEEAEIQGALDSTDEAGLSAGVAAEVMIEEAQTSKANGARPGFGLYVRKLIADGLRGKDLRAKIRERKEAFADLSDEEKDKLKKKLQAMREKELERRKKRHEKLMALRKAGKTVKIRSRHRHEELVKLRQAERKVHKKRMKKYRRELVKEARKEHPDADKLHETAEDMREERAEHRDRVERGREVAAEQREKNAEKRKEIKEKRDEKREEIKEKRADAKAKRADKKAGPQ
;
A
#
# COMPACT_ATOMS: atom_id res chain seq x y z
N MET A 1 8.76 -25.70 52.23
CA MET A 1 9.81 -25.37 53.22
C MET A 1 11.09 -25.09 52.45
N ASN A 2 11.75 -23.96 52.78
CA ASN A 2 13.13 -23.54 52.43
C ASN A 2 13.37 -23.07 50.98
N ARG A 3 14.00 -21.93 50.63
CA ARG A 3 14.67 -20.76 51.28
C ARG A 3 14.71 -19.69 50.16
N SER A 4 14.22 -18.45 50.28
CA SER A 4 14.79 -17.29 51.00
C SER A 4 16.19 -16.86 50.52
N SER A 5 16.26 -15.83 49.67
CA SER A 5 17.43 -14.96 49.43
C SER A 5 16.91 -13.73 48.63
N LEU A 6 16.60 -12.55 49.17
CA LEU A 6 17.26 -11.64 50.12
C LEU A 6 18.67 -11.20 49.71
N CYS A 7 18.73 -10.24 48.78
CA CYS A 7 19.86 -9.30 48.65
C CYS A 7 19.29 -7.89 48.36
N THR A 8 18.97 -7.18 49.42
CA THR A 8 18.89 -5.73 49.51
C THR A 8 20.29 -5.17 49.84
N LEU A 9 20.63 -4.02 49.24
CA LEU A 9 21.42 -2.88 49.76
C LEU A 9 22.22 -2.25 48.58
N LEU A 10 21.92 -1.03 48.10
CA LEU A 10 22.10 0.30 48.70
C LEU A 10 23.47 0.90 48.37
N ALA A 11 23.50 1.99 47.61
CA ALA A 11 24.30 3.20 47.89
C ALA A 11 24.15 4.22 46.75
N ALA A 12 23.81 5.44 47.15
CA ALA A 12 23.72 6.65 46.34
C ALA A 12 25.11 7.21 46.02
N LEU A 13 25.24 7.98 44.93
CA LEU A 13 26.15 9.13 44.92
C LEU A 13 25.62 10.25 44.05
N LEU A 14 25.44 11.40 44.69
CA LEU A 14 25.24 12.73 44.13
C LEU A 14 26.37 13.10 43.16
N LEU A 15 26.08 13.86 42.10
CA LEU A 15 26.89 14.99 41.66
C LEU A 15 26.13 15.83 40.62
N ALA A 16 25.71 17.02 41.04
CA ALA A 16 25.58 18.24 40.23
C ALA A 16 26.42 19.31 40.96
N PRO A 17 26.67 20.54 40.45
CA PRO A 17 26.48 21.13 39.12
C PRO A 17 27.78 21.81 38.58
N THR A 18 27.82 22.26 37.32
CA THR A 18 28.68 23.42 36.94
C THR A 18 28.10 24.16 35.74
N VAL A 19 27.82 25.44 35.98
CA VAL A 19 27.57 26.53 35.04
C VAL A 19 28.89 26.87 34.32
N ALA A 20 28.87 27.07 33.01
CA ALA A 20 29.90 27.80 32.30
C ALA A 20 29.26 28.64 31.19
N GLN A 21 29.44 29.95 31.36
CA GLN A 21 29.00 31.08 30.56
C GLN A 21 30.27 31.69 29.96
N ALA A 22 30.38 31.80 28.64
CA ALA A 22 31.40 32.56 27.90
C ALA A 22 30.97 32.56 26.42
N GLU A 23 30.44 33.67 25.90
CA GLU A 23 31.15 34.82 25.30
C GLU A 23 31.14 34.73 23.77
N GLU A 24 30.42 35.67 23.17
CA GLU A 24 30.59 36.09 21.78
C GLU A 24 31.98 36.69 21.58
N PRO A 25 32.51 36.61 20.35
CA PRO A 25 32.96 37.87 19.75
C PRO A 25 32.35 38.13 18.37
N ALA A 26 31.95 39.39 18.21
CA ALA A 26 31.66 40.07 16.96
C ALA A 26 32.92 40.34 16.13
N ALA A 27 32.69 40.79 14.88
CA ALA A 27 33.62 41.30 13.86
C ALA A 27 34.37 40.23 13.03
N GLU A 28 34.51 40.30 11.71
CA GLU A 28 34.24 41.36 10.73
C GLU A 28 34.29 40.78 9.30
N ALA A 29 33.63 41.50 8.39
CA ALA A 29 33.99 41.73 6.98
C ALA A 29 34.35 40.55 6.05
N GLY A 30 33.46 40.31 5.08
CA GLY A 30 33.75 39.53 3.88
C GLY A 30 32.72 39.78 2.78
N ALA A 31 32.73 40.98 2.22
CA ALA A 31 31.95 41.34 1.03
C ALA A 31 32.38 40.48 -0.18
N SER A 32 31.43 39.75 -0.77
CA SER A 32 31.50 39.36 -2.17
C SER A 32 30.08 39.40 -2.74
N ALA A 33 29.83 40.46 -3.50
CA ALA A 33 28.64 40.65 -4.28
C ALA A 33 28.63 39.62 -5.41
N SER A 34 27.55 38.83 -5.50
CA SER A 34 27.14 38.25 -6.77
C SER A 34 25.65 38.47 -6.91
N ALA A 35 25.32 39.53 -7.64
CA ALA A 35 24.00 39.76 -8.20
C ALA A 35 23.64 38.60 -9.14
N SER A 36 22.45 38.02 -8.98
CA SER A 36 21.82 37.23 -10.03
C SER A 36 20.34 37.02 -9.73
N VAL A 37 19.54 37.82 -10.44
CA VAL A 37 18.22 37.49 -10.99
C VAL A 37 17.11 37.13 -10.00
N SER A 38 16.34 38.15 -9.62
CA SER A 38 14.91 38.00 -9.31
C SER A 38 14.18 37.50 -10.56
N ALA A 39 14.08 36.17 -10.68
CA ALA A 39 13.08 35.56 -11.53
C ALA A 39 11.75 35.59 -10.77
N SER A 40 10.87 36.51 -11.17
CA SER A 40 9.44 36.41 -10.87
C SER A 40 8.94 35.09 -11.45
N VAL A 41 8.86 34.08 -10.60
CA VAL A 41 8.11 32.86 -10.87
C VAL A 41 6.64 33.25 -10.81
N THR A 42 6.09 33.61 -11.97
CA THR A 42 4.66 33.55 -12.22
C THR A 42 4.23 32.09 -12.04
N LEU A 43 3.70 31.77 -10.85
CA LEU A 43 2.96 30.55 -10.58
C LEU A 43 1.79 30.47 -11.56
N THR A 44 1.92 29.65 -12.59
CA THR A 44 0.80 29.17 -13.40
C THR A 44 0.01 28.16 -12.56
N ALA A 45 -0.82 28.68 -11.66
CA ALA A 45 -1.67 27.93 -10.73
C ALA A 45 -2.98 27.43 -11.38
N ALA A 46 -2.93 26.87 -12.59
CA ALA A 46 -4.15 26.50 -13.33
C ALA A 46 -4.20 25.07 -13.90
N GLU A 47 -3.14 24.25 -13.77
CA GLU A 47 -3.17 22.83 -14.19
C GLU A 47 -3.04 21.80 -13.05
N GLU A 48 -2.95 22.23 -11.78
CA GLU A 48 -2.87 21.30 -10.64
C GLU A 48 -4.24 20.83 -10.11
N ASP A 49 -5.35 21.41 -10.57
CA ASP A 49 -6.68 21.14 -9.99
C ASP A 49 -7.30 19.78 -10.37
N ASP A 50 -6.80 19.13 -11.42
CA ASP A 50 -7.23 17.79 -11.85
C ASP A 50 -6.46 16.66 -11.11
N ALA A 51 -5.29 16.94 -10.52
CA ALA A 51 -4.52 15.94 -9.79
C ALA A 51 -5.19 15.51 -8.47
N ASP A 52 -5.84 16.46 -7.78
CA ASP A 52 -6.53 16.24 -6.50
C ASP A 52 -7.81 15.38 -6.64
N ALA A 53 -8.46 15.40 -7.82
CA ALA A 53 -9.61 14.54 -8.08
C ALA A 53 -9.21 13.06 -8.23
N GLU A 54 -7.99 12.81 -8.68
CA GLU A 54 -7.38 11.48 -8.82
C GLU A 54 -6.72 10.96 -7.53
N ASP A 55 -6.66 11.78 -6.47
CA ASP A 55 -6.10 11.42 -5.16
C ASP A 55 -7.12 10.75 -4.22
N GLY A 56 -8.22 10.25 -4.76
CA GLY A 56 -9.13 9.38 -4.01
C GLY A 56 -8.50 8.01 -3.73
N ASP A 57 -8.89 7.37 -2.62
CA ASP A 57 -8.51 5.98 -2.39
C ASP A 57 -9.12 5.09 -3.46
N ASP A 58 -8.27 4.55 -4.33
CA ASP A 58 -8.68 3.52 -5.27
C ASP A 58 -9.20 2.29 -4.51
N ILE A 59 -10.10 1.53 -5.13
CA ILE A 59 -10.62 0.27 -4.58
C ILE A 59 -9.50 -0.69 -4.11
N LEU A 60 -8.35 -0.67 -4.81
CA LEU A 60 -7.19 -1.50 -4.46
C LEU A 60 -6.51 -1.08 -3.16
N GLN A 61 -6.58 0.20 -2.78
CA GLN A 61 -6.07 0.67 -1.50
C GLN A 61 -6.96 0.19 -0.34
N ILE A 62 -8.28 0.22 -0.53
CA ILE A 62 -9.23 -0.29 0.48
C ILE A 62 -9.00 -1.79 0.69
N ILE A 63 -8.85 -2.55 -0.39
CA ILE A 63 -8.59 -4.00 -0.32
C ILE A 63 -7.19 -4.33 0.25
N SER A 64 -6.25 -3.38 0.19
CA SER A 64 -4.90 -3.56 0.72
C SER A 64 -4.84 -3.53 2.25
N LEU A 65 -5.77 -2.82 2.91
CA LEU A 65 -5.75 -2.66 4.37
C LEU A 65 -5.85 -3.99 5.14
N PRO A 66 -6.77 -4.91 4.79
CA PRO A 66 -6.79 -6.24 5.42
C PRO A 66 -5.49 -7.04 5.21
N ILE A 67 -4.78 -6.83 4.09
CA ILE A 67 -3.50 -7.51 3.83
C ILE A 67 -2.43 -6.92 4.76
N ALA A 68 -2.28 -5.60 4.77
CA ALA A 68 -1.34 -4.88 5.61
C ALA A 68 -1.54 -5.17 7.12
N THR A 69 -2.80 -5.27 7.55
CA THR A 69 -3.14 -5.59 8.95
C THR A 69 -2.67 -7.00 9.33
N ASN A 70 -2.85 -7.99 8.44
CA ASN A 70 -2.34 -9.33 8.68
C ASN A 70 -0.81 -9.36 8.69
N GLU A 71 -0.15 -8.60 7.81
CA GLU A 71 1.31 -8.50 7.81
C GLU A 71 1.85 -7.89 9.13
N ALA A 72 1.15 -6.93 9.73
CA ALA A 72 1.49 -6.38 11.04
C ALA A 72 1.33 -7.42 12.16
N ARG A 73 0.23 -8.20 12.15
CA ARG A 73 0.03 -9.32 13.09
C ARG A 73 1.14 -10.37 12.97
N ASP A 74 1.47 -10.75 11.74
CA ASP A 74 2.52 -11.74 11.47
C ASP A 74 3.91 -11.20 11.86
N ALA A 75 4.10 -9.88 11.89
CA ALA A 75 5.29 -9.22 12.40
C ALA A 75 5.35 -9.15 13.94
N GLY A 76 4.30 -9.60 14.64
CA GLY A 76 4.22 -9.62 16.10
C GLY A 76 3.66 -8.33 16.73
N VAL A 77 3.07 -7.43 15.93
CA VAL A 77 2.38 -6.26 16.47
C VAL A 77 1.11 -6.72 17.20
N GLU A 78 0.91 -6.23 18.43
CA GLU A 78 -0.24 -6.62 19.24
C GLU A 78 -1.57 -6.14 18.62
N GLU A 79 -2.63 -6.93 18.71
CA GLU A 79 -3.94 -6.60 18.15
C GLU A 79 -4.51 -5.28 18.72
N ALA A 80 -4.31 -5.03 20.02
CA ALA A 80 -4.74 -3.79 20.65
C ALA A 80 -4.06 -2.54 20.05
N GLU A 81 -2.78 -2.67 19.69
CA GLU A 81 -1.99 -1.60 19.08
C GLU A 81 -2.41 -1.35 17.62
N ILE A 82 -2.65 -2.43 16.88
CA ILE A 82 -3.21 -2.36 15.52
C ILE A 82 -4.56 -1.66 15.55
N GLN A 83 -5.46 -2.09 16.42
CA GLN A 83 -6.79 -1.49 16.57
C GLN A 83 -6.68 -0.01 16.96
N GLY A 84 -5.84 0.33 17.93
CA GLY A 84 -5.64 1.72 18.35
C GLY A 84 -5.11 2.63 17.24
N ALA A 85 -4.21 2.12 16.38
CA ALA A 85 -3.75 2.85 15.21
C ALA A 85 -4.87 3.01 14.15
N LEU A 86 -5.65 1.96 13.88
CA LEU A 86 -6.80 2.02 12.95
C LEU A 86 -7.86 3.02 13.44
N ASP A 87 -8.25 2.94 14.71
CA ASP A 87 -9.21 3.85 15.32
C ASP A 87 -8.71 5.29 15.24
N SER A 88 -7.41 5.53 15.46
CA SER A 88 -6.82 6.87 15.33
C SER A 88 -6.85 7.40 13.90
N THR A 89 -6.64 6.54 12.90
CA THR A 89 -6.78 6.93 11.49
C THR A 89 -8.23 7.23 11.10
N ASP A 90 -9.20 6.45 11.61
CA ASP A 90 -10.63 6.68 11.35
C ASP A 90 -11.17 7.91 12.09
N GLU A 91 -10.76 8.11 13.35
CA GLU A 91 -11.05 9.32 14.14
C GLU A 91 -10.58 10.59 13.41
N ALA A 92 -9.44 10.54 12.71
CA ALA A 92 -8.93 11.64 11.89
C ALA A 92 -9.58 11.75 10.50
N GLY A 93 -10.46 10.82 10.13
CA GLY A 93 -11.05 10.73 8.79
C GLY A 93 -10.03 10.40 7.70
N LEU A 94 -8.89 9.82 8.05
CA LEU A 94 -7.91 9.37 7.06
C LEU A 94 -8.45 8.19 6.26
N SER A 95 -7.83 7.96 5.12
CA SER A 95 -8.30 7.00 4.14
C SER A 95 -7.69 5.61 4.40
N ALA A 96 -8.33 4.56 3.91
CA ALA A 96 -7.90 3.18 4.15
C ALA A 96 -6.52 2.91 3.53
N GLY A 97 -6.19 3.58 2.42
CA GLY A 97 -4.87 3.52 1.81
C GLY A 97 -3.78 4.07 2.73
N VAL A 98 -4.03 5.20 3.39
CA VAL A 98 -3.07 5.78 4.36
C VAL A 98 -2.92 4.88 5.58
N ALA A 99 -4.03 4.31 6.08
CA ALA A 99 -3.99 3.35 7.18
C ALA A 99 -3.18 2.10 6.80
N ALA A 100 -3.34 1.58 5.58
CA ALA A 100 -2.58 0.43 5.09
C ALA A 100 -1.08 0.74 5.02
N GLU A 101 -0.71 1.93 4.55
CA GLU A 101 0.68 2.40 4.48
C GLU A 101 1.34 2.49 5.87
N VAL A 102 0.60 2.94 6.89
CA VAL A 102 1.06 2.97 8.28
C VAL A 102 1.31 1.55 8.80
N MET A 103 0.40 0.61 8.52
CA MET A 103 0.52 -0.79 8.95
C MET A 103 1.68 -1.51 8.26
N ILE A 104 1.90 -1.28 6.97
CA ILE A 104 3.04 -1.87 6.23
C ILE A 104 4.36 -1.40 6.82
N GLU A 105 4.48 -0.10 7.13
CA GLU A 105 5.71 0.45 7.68
C GLU A 105 5.98 -0.10 9.10
N GLU A 106 4.96 -0.22 9.95
CA GLU A 106 5.11 -0.85 11.27
C GLU A 106 5.46 -2.34 11.14
N ALA A 107 4.84 -3.06 10.19
CA ALA A 107 5.16 -4.47 9.94
C ALA A 107 6.62 -4.64 9.51
N GLN A 108 7.13 -3.79 8.62
CA GLN A 108 8.51 -3.83 8.16
C GLN A 108 9.51 -3.52 9.29
N THR A 109 9.23 -2.48 10.07
CA THR A 109 10.07 -2.09 11.21
C THR A 109 10.04 -3.13 12.32
N SER A 110 8.88 -3.75 12.58
CA SER A 110 8.72 -4.82 13.56
C SER A 110 9.40 -6.13 13.13
N LYS A 111 9.35 -6.48 11.84
CA LYS A 111 10.11 -7.62 11.30
C LYS A 111 11.63 -7.42 11.45
N ALA A 112 12.11 -6.18 11.34
CA ALA A 112 13.53 -5.86 11.45
C ALA A 112 14.02 -5.73 12.90
N ASN A 113 13.25 -5.06 13.77
CA ASN A 113 13.71 -4.64 15.10
C ASN A 113 12.91 -5.25 16.26
N GLY A 114 11.87 -6.04 15.96
CA GLY A 114 10.86 -6.48 16.92
C GLY A 114 9.71 -5.47 17.07
N ALA A 115 8.53 -5.98 17.43
CA ALA A 115 7.36 -5.16 17.72
C ALA A 115 7.57 -4.31 18.98
N ARG A 116 7.05 -3.08 18.97
CA ARG A 116 7.25 -2.10 20.06
C ARG A 116 5.92 -1.62 20.63
N PRO A 117 5.74 -1.60 21.96
CA PRO A 117 4.49 -1.17 22.58
C PRO A 117 4.26 0.34 22.44
N GLY A 118 2.99 0.74 22.39
CA GLY A 118 2.54 2.13 22.21
C GLY A 118 2.46 2.59 20.75
N PHE A 119 2.39 1.68 19.79
CA PHE A 119 2.26 2.02 18.36
C PHE A 119 0.98 2.83 18.08
N GLY A 120 -0.16 2.39 18.59
CA GLY A 120 -1.46 3.04 18.36
C GLY A 120 -1.49 4.48 18.88
N LEU A 121 -0.97 4.69 20.09
CA LEU A 121 -0.84 6.03 20.69
C LEU A 121 0.15 6.91 19.94
N TYR A 122 1.26 6.33 19.47
CA TYR A 122 2.24 7.06 18.68
C TYR A 122 1.66 7.56 17.37
N VAL A 123 0.96 6.68 16.63
CA VAL A 123 0.26 7.05 15.38
C VAL A 123 -0.77 8.15 15.64
N ARG A 124 -1.55 8.04 16.73
CA ARG A 124 -2.51 9.06 17.15
C ARG A 124 -1.87 10.44 17.31
N LYS A 125 -0.71 10.50 17.99
CA LYS A 125 0.04 11.73 18.20
C LYS A 125 0.54 12.31 16.87
N LEU A 126 1.19 11.50 16.03
CA LEU A 126 1.71 11.96 14.75
C LEU A 126 0.61 12.52 13.83
N ILE A 127 -0.55 11.87 13.80
CA ILE A 127 -1.70 12.36 13.03
C ILE A 127 -2.21 13.68 13.62
N ALA A 128 -2.32 13.80 14.94
CA ALA A 128 -2.74 15.03 15.59
C ALA A 128 -1.74 16.20 15.40
N ASP A 129 -0.46 15.88 15.19
CA ASP A 129 0.59 16.84 14.80
C ASP A 129 0.49 17.24 13.31
N GLY A 130 -0.44 16.63 12.55
CA GLY A 130 -0.72 16.95 11.16
C GLY A 130 0.11 16.19 10.14
N LEU A 131 0.95 15.24 10.58
CA LEU A 131 1.78 14.43 9.69
C LEU A 131 0.93 13.45 8.89
N ARG A 132 1.21 13.34 7.59
CA ARG A 132 0.44 12.50 6.65
C ARG A 132 1.35 11.83 5.63
N GLY A 133 0.87 10.73 5.04
CA GLY A 133 1.52 10.07 3.90
C GLY A 133 2.98 9.69 4.18
N LYS A 134 3.89 10.22 3.35
CA LYS A 134 5.33 9.90 3.43
C LYS A 134 5.97 10.33 4.75
N ASP A 135 5.57 11.48 5.30
CA ASP A 135 6.19 12.02 6.52
C ASP A 135 5.76 11.22 7.75
N LEU A 136 4.49 10.81 7.78
CA LEU A 136 3.97 9.90 8.80
C LEU A 136 4.73 8.57 8.80
N ARG A 137 4.95 7.98 7.61
CA ARG A 137 5.75 6.76 7.46
C ARG A 137 7.20 6.93 7.89
N ALA A 138 7.83 8.04 7.48
CA ALA A 138 9.22 8.31 7.86
C ALA A 138 9.36 8.35 9.39
N LYS A 139 8.42 8.96 10.10
CA LYS A 139 8.43 8.99 11.56
C LYS A 139 8.19 7.62 12.21
N ILE A 140 7.31 6.81 11.65
CA ILE A 140 7.12 5.41 12.09
C ILE A 140 8.42 4.62 11.90
N ARG A 141 9.10 4.78 10.76
CA ARG A 141 10.39 4.14 10.48
C ARG A 141 11.50 4.59 11.43
N GLU A 142 11.55 5.88 11.73
CA GLU A 142 12.53 6.49 12.62
C GLU A 142 12.31 6.16 14.09
N ARG A 143 11.13 5.64 14.47
CA ARG A 143 10.85 5.21 15.83
C ARG A 143 11.91 4.21 16.25
N LYS A 144 12.50 4.42 17.44
CA LYS A 144 13.50 3.51 18.03
C LYS A 144 13.01 2.89 19.33
N GLU A 145 12.17 3.60 20.07
CA GLU A 145 11.76 3.25 21.42
C GLU A 145 10.24 3.04 21.53
N ALA A 146 9.84 2.38 22.62
CA ALA A 146 8.44 2.28 23.04
C ALA A 146 7.87 3.68 23.28
N PHE A 147 6.59 3.86 22.96
CA PHE A 147 5.93 5.13 23.21
C PHE A 147 5.22 5.05 24.56
N ALA A 148 5.52 5.99 25.46
CA ALA A 148 4.95 6.01 26.80
C ALA A 148 3.45 6.32 26.77
N ASP A 149 2.73 5.82 27.76
CA ASP A 149 1.32 6.12 27.95
C ASP A 149 1.11 7.62 28.18
N LEU A 150 0.13 8.17 27.49
CA LEU A 150 -0.28 9.57 27.64
C LEU A 150 -1.27 9.71 28.79
N SER A 151 -1.27 10.88 29.43
CA SER A 151 -2.30 11.23 30.41
C SER A 151 -3.68 11.34 29.74
N ASP A 152 -4.76 11.14 30.49
CA ASP A 152 -6.11 11.20 29.94
C ASP A 152 -6.46 12.60 29.40
N GLU A 153 -5.93 13.65 30.03
CA GLU A 153 -6.05 15.03 29.52
C GLU A 153 -5.38 15.22 28.16
N GLU A 154 -4.20 14.62 27.94
CA GLU A 154 -3.51 14.67 26.65
C GLU A 154 -4.26 13.87 25.59
N LYS A 155 -4.78 12.69 25.94
CA LYS A 155 -5.62 11.90 25.03
C LYS A 155 -6.84 12.68 24.57
N ASP A 156 -7.50 13.41 25.46
CA ASP A 156 -8.67 14.23 25.11
C ASP A 156 -8.30 15.45 24.25
N LYS A 157 -7.14 16.07 24.51
CA LYS A 157 -6.60 17.12 23.62
C LYS A 157 -6.33 16.58 22.22
N LEU A 158 -5.75 15.37 22.11
CA LEU A 158 -5.51 14.72 20.83
C LEU A 158 -6.83 14.41 20.11
N LYS A 159 -7.82 13.83 20.80
CA LYS A 159 -9.15 13.56 20.22
C LYS A 159 -9.79 14.81 19.63
N LYS A 160 -9.76 15.94 20.34
CA LYS A 160 -10.27 17.22 19.82
C LYS A 160 -9.55 17.68 18.54
N LYS A 161 -8.21 17.52 18.50
CA LYS A 161 -7.43 17.81 17.27
C LYS A 161 -7.80 16.88 16.11
N LEU A 162 -8.00 15.59 16.38
CA LEU A 162 -8.39 14.61 15.37
C LEU A 162 -9.79 14.89 14.83
N GLN A 163 -10.74 15.28 15.68
CA GLN A 163 -12.08 15.70 15.25
C GLN A 163 -12.02 16.93 14.34
N ALA A 164 -11.26 17.96 14.71
CA ALA A 164 -11.07 19.13 13.84
C ALA A 164 -10.41 18.77 12.49
N MET A 165 -9.48 17.82 12.49
CA MET A 165 -8.89 17.27 11.27
C MET A 165 -9.89 16.48 10.42
N ARG A 166 -10.76 15.70 11.07
CA ARG A 166 -11.81 14.91 10.41
C ARG A 166 -12.80 15.80 9.68
N GLU A 167 -13.22 16.91 10.29
CA GLU A 167 -14.12 17.87 9.63
C GLU A 167 -13.50 18.43 8.35
N LYS A 168 -12.23 18.88 8.41
CA LYS A 168 -11.47 19.35 7.23
C LYS A 168 -11.35 18.27 6.17
N GLU A 169 -11.11 17.03 6.59
CA GLU A 169 -10.94 15.90 5.68
C GLU A 169 -12.27 15.48 5.02
N LEU A 170 -13.39 15.58 5.75
CA LEU A 170 -14.73 15.36 5.21
C LEU A 170 -15.07 16.41 4.15
N GLU A 171 -14.75 17.68 4.38
CA GLU A 171 -14.90 18.73 3.36
C GLU A 171 -14.05 18.45 2.12
N ARG A 172 -12.78 18.05 2.31
CA ARG A 172 -11.90 17.65 1.21
C ARG A 172 -12.46 16.45 0.44
N ARG A 173 -13.02 15.46 1.14
CA ARG A 173 -13.67 14.29 0.52
C ARG A 173 -14.92 14.67 -0.27
N LYS A 174 -15.76 15.57 0.24
CA LYS A 174 -16.94 16.07 -0.49
C LYS A 174 -16.53 16.77 -1.79
N LYS A 175 -15.56 17.69 -1.73
CA LYS A 175 -15.01 18.37 -2.91
C LYS A 175 -14.45 17.37 -3.93
N ARG A 176 -13.68 16.38 -3.50
CA ARG A 176 -13.18 15.31 -4.39
C ARG A 176 -14.30 14.50 -5.01
N HIS A 177 -15.33 14.14 -4.24
CA HIS A 177 -16.47 13.40 -4.76
C HIS A 177 -17.22 14.18 -5.83
N GLU A 178 -17.43 15.48 -5.62
CA GLU A 178 -18.03 16.38 -6.61
C GLU A 178 -17.19 16.47 -7.88
N LYS A 179 -15.86 16.64 -7.76
CA LYS A 179 -14.92 16.62 -8.89
C LYS A 179 -14.99 15.29 -9.66
N LEU A 180 -14.96 14.14 -8.96
CA LEU A 180 -15.07 12.82 -9.56
C LEU A 180 -16.40 12.61 -10.29
N MET A 181 -17.50 13.09 -9.72
CA MET A 181 -18.82 13.06 -10.37
C MET A 181 -18.85 13.93 -11.63
N ALA A 182 -18.19 15.10 -11.62
CA ALA A 182 -18.03 15.93 -12.80
C ALA A 182 -17.19 15.26 -13.90
N LEU A 183 -16.07 14.64 -13.55
CA LEU A 183 -15.23 13.88 -14.48
C LEU A 183 -15.97 12.69 -15.09
N ARG A 184 -16.76 11.98 -14.28
CA ARG A 184 -17.61 10.87 -14.75
C ARG A 184 -18.69 11.35 -15.72
N LYS A 185 -19.33 12.50 -15.45
CA LYS A 185 -20.29 13.12 -16.38
C LYS A 185 -19.63 13.56 -17.69
N ALA A 186 -18.36 13.98 -17.64
CA ALA A 186 -17.57 14.29 -18.82
C ALA A 186 -17.06 13.06 -19.58
N GLY A 187 -17.35 11.84 -19.13
CA GLY A 187 -16.91 10.59 -19.77
C GLY A 187 -15.42 10.30 -19.61
N LYS A 188 -14.71 11.02 -18.73
CA LYS A 188 -13.29 10.78 -18.46
C LYS A 188 -13.14 9.59 -17.52
N THR A 189 -12.21 8.68 -17.83
CA THR A 189 -11.87 7.53 -16.97
C THR A 189 -10.82 7.93 -15.93
N VAL A 190 -11.07 7.59 -14.67
CA VAL A 190 -10.12 7.82 -13.57
C VAL A 190 -9.06 6.72 -13.58
N LYS A 191 -7.79 7.10 -13.57
CA LYS A 191 -6.68 6.13 -13.56
C LYS A 191 -6.51 5.54 -12.16
N ILE A 192 -6.43 4.21 -12.08
CA ILE A 192 -6.10 3.49 -10.84
C ILE A 192 -4.59 3.59 -10.60
N ARG A 193 -4.17 4.46 -9.69
CA ARG A 193 -2.75 4.69 -9.35
C ARG A 193 -2.17 3.57 -8.50
N SER A 194 -3.04 2.89 -7.76
CA SER A 194 -2.65 2.00 -6.65
C SER A 194 -2.36 0.56 -7.08
N ARG A 195 -2.45 0.27 -8.38
CA ARG A 195 -2.29 -1.07 -8.95
C ARG A 195 -0.95 -1.69 -8.60
N HIS A 196 0.14 -0.95 -8.81
CA HIS A 196 1.49 -1.46 -8.58
C HIS A 196 1.71 -1.87 -7.12
N ARG A 197 1.30 -1.02 -6.17
CA ARG A 197 1.43 -1.29 -4.74
C ARG A 197 0.61 -2.50 -4.30
N HIS A 198 -0.63 -2.62 -4.79
CA HIS A 198 -1.46 -3.78 -4.50
C HIS A 198 -0.82 -5.07 -5.02
N GLU A 199 -0.29 -5.06 -6.24
CA GLU A 199 0.42 -6.21 -6.81
C GLU A 199 1.65 -6.60 -5.98
N GLU A 200 2.40 -5.64 -5.42
CA GLU A 200 3.52 -5.91 -4.52
C GLU A 200 3.06 -6.61 -3.23
N LEU A 201 2.01 -6.11 -2.56
CA LEU A 201 1.45 -6.74 -1.36
C LEU A 201 0.93 -8.14 -1.63
N VAL A 202 0.24 -8.34 -2.76
CA VAL A 202 -0.23 -9.67 -3.18
C VAL A 202 0.96 -10.62 -3.38
N LYS A 203 2.06 -10.16 -3.99
CA LYS A 203 3.28 -10.97 -4.17
C LYS A 203 3.94 -11.32 -2.83
N LEU A 204 4.06 -10.36 -1.91
CA LEU A 204 4.59 -10.60 -0.56
C LEU A 204 3.78 -11.67 0.16
N ARG A 205 2.45 -11.50 0.21
CA ARG A 205 1.54 -12.48 0.82
C ARG A 205 1.62 -13.87 0.16
N GLN A 206 1.74 -13.94 -1.16
CA GLN A 206 1.91 -15.20 -1.88
C GLN A 206 3.26 -15.88 -1.53
N ALA A 207 4.33 -15.10 -1.36
CA ALA A 207 5.63 -15.62 -0.94
C ALA A 207 5.56 -16.18 0.49
N GLU A 208 4.97 -15.45 1.43
CA GLU A 208 4.77 -15.89 2.81
C GLU A 208 3.91 -17.16 2.89
N ARG A 209 2.80 -17.23 2.13
CA ARG A 209 1.98 -18.46 2.02
C ARG A 209 2.79 -19.67 1.55
N LYS A 210 3.70 -19.50 0.59
CA LYS A 210 4.57 -20.59 0.11
C LYS A 210 5.53 -21.05 1.20
N VAL A 211 6.13 -20.12 1.94
CA VAL A 211 7.02 -20.44 3.08
C VAL A 211 6.25 -21.17 4.18
N HIS A 212 5.08 -20.66 4.55
CA HIS A 212 4.19 -21.28 5.53
C HIS A 212 3.77 -22.69 5.10
N LYS A 213 3.34 -22.88 3.85
CA LYS A 213 2.98 -24.22 3.32
C LYS A 213 4.15 -25.20 3.44
N LYS A 214 5.38 -24.77 3.09
CA LYS A 214 6.58 -25.61 3.25
C LYS A 214 6.86 -25.96 4.71
N ARG A 215 6.72 -25.00 5.63
CA ARG A 215 6.89 -25.22 7.08
C ARG A 215 5.86 -26.21 7.60
N MET A 216 4.58 -26.06 7.24
CA MET A 216 3.51 -26.97 7.63
C MET A 216 3.72 -28.38 7.07
N LYS A 217 4.17 -28.50 5.81
CA LYS A 217 4.54 -29.80 5.21
C LYS A 217 5.69 -30.47 5.96
N LYS A 218 6.70 -29.70 6.38
CA LYS A 218 7.81 -30.23 7.20
C LYS A 218 7.31 -30.70 8.57
N TYR A 219 6.52 -29.89 9.26
CA TYR A 219 5.92 -30.25 10.56
C TYR A 219 5.05 -31.50 10.47
N ARG A 220 4.20 -31.61 9.44
CA ARG A 220 3.39 -32.81 9.19
C ARG A 220 4.27 -34.05 9.00
N ARG A 221 5.36 -33.95 8.24
CA ARG A 221 6.32 -35.06 8.05
C ARG A 221 7.01 -35.45 9.37
N GLU A 222 7.32 -34.49 10.23
CA GLU A 222 7.90 -34.76 11.55
C GLU A 222 6.89 -35.48 12.46
N LEU A 223 5.64 -35.01 12.51
CA LEU A 223 4.55 -35.68 13.23
C LEU A 223 4.32 -37.11 12.75
N VAL A 224 4.31 -37.35 11.43
CA VAL A 224 4.17 -38.69 10.85
C VAL A 224 5.38 -39.57 11.21
N LYS A 225 6.60 -39.02 11.20
CA LYS A 225 7.79 -39.76 11.63
C LYS A 225 7.74 -40.14 13.11
N GLU A 226 7.21 -39.26 13.96
CA GLU A 226 7.02 -39.51 15.39
C GLU A 226 5.93 -40.58 15.60
N ALA A 227 4.77 -40.45 14.97
CA ALA A 227 3.71 -41.45 15.00
C ALA A 227 4.20 -42.83 14.53
N ARG A 228 5.03 -42.87 13.48
CA ARG A 228 5.63 -44.12 12.97
C ARG A 228 6.57 -44.80 13.97
N LYS A 229 7.23 -44.03 14.86
CA LYS A 229 8.02 -44.62 15.95
C LYS A 229 7.13 -45.27 17.00
N GLU A 230 5.93 -44.73 17.22
CA GLU A 230 4.96 -45.22 18.20
C GLU A 230 4.14 -46.41 17.65
N HIS A 231 3.83 -46.42 16.35
CA HIS A 231 2.98 -47.44 15.71
C HIS A 231 3.53 -47.88 14.32
N PRO A 232 4.55 -48.74 14.27
CA PRO A 232 5.26 -49.08 13.02
C PRO A 232 4.43 -49.84 11.96
N ASP A 233 3.36 -50.52 12.36
CA ASP A 233 2.58 -51.41 11.48
C ASP A 233 1.32 -50.76 10.86
N ALA A 234 0.89 -49.58 11.32
CA ALA A 234 -0.35 -48.93 10.87
C ALA A 234 -0.17 -47.93 9.69
N ASP A 235 1.04 -47.45 9.42
CA ASP A 235 1.21 -46.12 8.78
C ASP A 235 1.55 -46.08 7.28
N LYS A 236 2.00 -47.18 6.66
CA LYS A 236 2.47 -47.13 5.25
C LYS A 236 1.38 -46.80 4.22
N LEU A 237 0.11 -47.08 4.53
CA LEU A 237 -1.04 -46.80 3.66
C LEU A 237 -1.57 -45.37 3.79
N HIS A 238 -1.41 -44.73 4.95
CA HIS A 238 -1.94 -43.38 5.18
C HIS A 238 -1.02 -42.30 4.57
N GLU A 239 0.30 -42.47 4.67
CA GLU A 239 1.28 -41.52 4.10
C GLU A 239 1.20 -41.45 2.57
N THR A 240 1.10 -42.62 1.91
CA THR A 240 0.91 -42.69 0.45
C THR A 240 -0.43 -42.10 0.01
N ALA A 241 -1.50 -42.30 0.77
CA ALA A 241 -2.80 -41.70 0.46
C ALA A 241 -2.81 -40.17 0.63
N GLU A 242 -2.12 -39.65 1.64
CA GLU A 242 -2.01 -38.20 1.88
C GLU A 242 -1.13 -37.50 0.85
N ASP A 243 0.04 -38.06 0.52
CA ASP A 243 0.90 -37.53 -0.53
C ASP A 243 0.19 -37.56 -1.89
N MET A 244 -0.53 -38.64 -2.20
CA MET A 244 -1.34 -38.74 -3.43
C MET A 244 -2.50 -37.74 -3.45
N ARG A 245 -3.11 -37.43 -2.29
CA ARG A 245 -4.15 -36.39 -2.17
C ARG A 245 -3.54 -35.01 -2.37
N GLU A 246 -2.38 -34.73 -1.78
CA GLU A 246 -1.70 -33.44 -1.93
C GLU A 246 -1.24 -33.24 -3.38
N GLU A 247 -0.66 -34.25 -4.02
CA GLU A 247 -0.25 -34.20 -5.42
C GLU A 247 -1.46 -34.02 -6.36
N ARG A 248 -2.58 -34.70 -6.09
CA ARG A 248 -3.84 -34.47 -6.82
C ARG A 248 -4.39 -33.07 -6.62
N ALA A 249 -4.29 -32.49 -5.43
CA ALA A 249 -4.72 -31.12 -5.16
C ALA A 249 -3.83 -30.12 -5.91
N GLU A 250 -2.50 -30.27 -5.84
CA GLU A 250 -1.57 -29.42 -6.57
C GLU A 250 -1.72 -29.53 -8.09
N HIS A 251 -2.04 -30.72 -8.59
CA HIS A 251 -2.37 -30.93 -9.99
C HIS A 251 -3.65 -30.19 -10.39
N ARG A 252 -4.72 -30.24 -9.57
CA ARG A 252 -5.96 -29.49 -9.82
C ARG A 252 -5.69 -27.98 -9.87
N ASP A 253 -4.98 -27.44 -8.89
CA ASP A 253 -4.62 -26.01 -8.86
C ASP A 253 -3.80 -25.60 -10.09
N ARG A 254 -2.87 -26.46 -10.54
CA ARG A 254 -2.06 -26.22 -11.73
C ARG A 254 -2.92 -26.20 -13.00
N VAL A 255 -3.86 -27.13 -13.11
CA VAL A 255 -4.81 -27.18 -14.23
C VAL A 255 -5.73 -25.96 -14.23
N GLU A 256 -6.22 -25.53 -13.07
CA GLU A 256 -7.09 -24.36 -12.93
C GLU A 256 -6.37 -23.07 -13.33
N ARG A 257 -5.16 -22.83 -12.81
CA ARG A 257 -4.32 -21.71 -13.26
C ARG A 257 -4.02 -21.77 -14.76
N GLY A 258 -3.79 -22.98 -15.30
CA GLY A 258 -3.63 -23.18 -16.75
C GLY A 258 -4.86 -22.77 -17.54
N ARG A 259 -6.07 -23.03 -17.02
CA ARG A 259 -7.34 -22.62 -17.64
C ARG A 259 -7.54 -21.11 -17.58
N GLU A 260 -7.21 -20.46 -16.46
CA GLU A 260 -7.27 -19.00 -16.32
C GLU A 260 -6.35 -18.30 -17.32
N VAL A 261 -5.08 -18.73 -17.41
CA VAL A 261 -4.12 -18.18 -18.38
C VAL A 261 -4.58 -18.42 -19.81
N ALA A 262 -5.12 -19.60 -20.12
CA ALA A 262 -5.67 -19.91 -21.44
C ALA A 262 -6.91 -19.05 -21.77
N ALA A 263 -7.76 -18.74 -20.78
CA ALA A 263 -8.90 -17.84 -20.95
C ALA A 263 -8.46 -16.41 -21.25
N GLU A 264 -7.50 -15.88 -20.48
CA GLU A 264 -6.93 -14.54 -20.70
C GLU A 264 -6.29 -14.42 -22.09
N GLN A 265 -5.56 -15.46 -22.55
CA GLN A 265 -5.02 -15.51 -23.90
C GLN A 265 -6.11 -15.54 -24.97
N ARG A 266 -7.23 -16.25 -24.74
CA ARG A 266 -8.37 -16.28 -25.67
C ARG A 266 -9.03 -14.92 -25.78
N GLU A 267 -9.19 -14.19 -24.68
CA GLU A 267 -9.74 -12.83 -24.69
C GLU A 267 -8.83 -11.88 -25.47
N LYS A 268 -7.53 -11.86 -25.19
CA LYS A 268 -6.53 -11.07 -25.96
C LYS A 268 -6.54 -11.40 -27.44
N ASN A 269 -6.67 -12.67 -27.80
CA ASN A 269 -6.76 -13.09 -29.20
C ASN A 269 -8.10 -12.69 -29.85
N ALA A 270 -9.20 -12.70 -29.09
CA ALA A 270 -10.50 -12.23 -29.58
C ALA A 270 -10.49 -10.71 -29.83
N GLU A 271 -9.88 -9.92 -28.96
CA GLU A 271 -9.69 -8.47 -29.16
C GLU A 271 -8.85 -8.18 -30.40
N LYS A 272 -7.69 -8.84 -30.56
CA LYS A 272 -6.87 -8.72 -31.78
C LYS A 272 -7.64 -9.07 -33.05
N ARG A 273 -8.49 -10.09 -33.00
CA ARG A 273 -9.34 -10.47 -34.15
C ARG A 273 -10.39 -9.40 -34.47
N LYS A 274 -10.97 -8.73 -33.46
CA LYS A 274 -11.89 -7.61 -33.66
C LYS A 274 -11.16 -6.43 -34.31
N GLU A 275 -9.99 -6.05 -33.79
CA GLU A 275 -9.16 -4.98 -34.34
C GLU A 275 -8.74 -5.24 -35.80
N ILE A 276 -8.32 -6.47 -36.13
CA ILE A 276 -7.99 -6.88 -37.51
C ILE A 276 -9.21 -6.79 -38.42
N LYS A 277 -10.40 -7.14 -37.92
CA LYS A 277 -11.64 -7.09 -38.70
C LYS A 277 -12.03 -5.63 -38.98
N GLU A 278 -11.98 -4.76 -38.00
CA GLU A 278 -12.24 -3.31 -38.15
C GLU A 278 -11.29 -2.69 -39.18
N LYS A 279 -9.97 -2.91 -39.07
CA LYS A 279 -8.98 -2.45 -40.06
C LYS A 279 -9.25 -2.97 -41.47
N ARG A 280 -9.75 -4.21 -41.60
CA ARG A 280 -10.08 -4.80 -42.90
C ARG A 280 -11.34 -4.17 -43.49
N ASP A 281 -12.32 -3.86 -42.66
CA ASP A 281 -13.57 -3.23 -43.09
C ASP A 281 -13.34 -1.76 -43.47
N GLU A 282 -12.52 -1.01 -42.72
CA GLU A 282 -12.03 0.33 -43.10
C GLU A 282 -11.31 0.32 -44.45
N LYS A 283 -10.36 -0.60 -44.65
CA LYS A 283 -9.65 -0.74 -45.94
C LYS A 283 -10.59 -1.09 -47.09
N ARG A 284 -11.68 -1.82 -46.83
CA ARG A 284 -12.69 -2.14 -47.85
C ARG A 284 -13.49 -0.90 -48.26
N GLU A 285 -13.86 -0.04 -47.31
CA GLU A 285 -14.53 1.23 -47.61
C GLU A 285 -13.61 2.17 -48.40
N GLU A 286 -12.34 2.29 -48.01
CA GLU A 286 -11.36 3.09 -48.76
C GLU A 286 -11.18 2.60 -50.22
N ILE A 287 -11.17 1.28 -50.43
CA ILE A 287 -11.11 0.70 -51.78
C ILE A 287 -12.39 0.98 -52.58
N LYS A 288 -13.56 0.93 -51.94
CA LYS A 288 -14.84 1.25 -52.60
C LYS A 288 -14.90 2.71 -53.02
N GLU A 289 -14.46 3.63 -52.17
CA GLU A 289 -14.38 5.06 -52.45
C GLU A 289 -13.44 5.33 -53.64
N LYS A 290 -12.21 4.79 -53.61
CA LYS A 290 -11.27 4.89 -54.74
C LYS A 290 -11.83 4.31 -56.04
N ARG A 291 -12.61 3.23 -55.97
CA ARG A 291 -13.29 2.65 -57.16
C ARG A 291 -14.42 3.54 -57.67
N ALA A 292 -15.18 4.17 -56.78
CA ALA A 292 -16.24 5.12 -57.14
C ALA A 292 -15.63 6.34 -57.84
N ASP A 293 -14.57 6.93 -57.28
CA ASP A 293 -13.85 8.04 -57.88
C ASP A 293 -13.26 7.70 -59.25
N ALA A 294 -12.62 6.52 -59.37
CA ALA A 294 -12.08 6.06 -60.64
C ALA A 294 -13.19 5.84 -61.69
N LYS A 295 -14.38 5.40 -61.26
CA LYS A 295 -15.55 5.23 -62.15
C LYS A 295 -16.11 6.59 -62.58
N ALA A 296 -16.19 7.57 -61.69
CA ALA A 296 -16.61 8.94 -62.00
C ALA A 296 -15.66 9.59 -63.02
N LYS A 297 -14.34 9.53 -62.77
CA LYS A 297 -13.31 10.04 -63.70
C LYS A 297 -13.38 9.39 -65.10
N ARG A 298 -13.74 8.10 -65.17
CA ARG A 298 -13.93 7.40 -66.45
C ARG A 298 -15.22 7.83 -67.16
N ALA A 299 -16.29 8.14 -66.42
CA ALA A 299 -17.53 8.64 -66.98
C ALA A 299 -17.34 10.03 -67.60
N ASP A 300 -16.67 10.95 -66.89
CA ASP A 300 -16.37 12.30 -67.38
C ASP A 300 -15.49 12.27 -68.63
N LYS A 301 -14.47 11.40 -68.66
CA LYS A 301 -13.61 11.24 -69.84
C LYS A 301 -14.35 10.67 -71.06
N LYS A 302 -15.43 9.91 -70.86
CA LYS A 302 -16.27 9.35 -71.94
C LYS A 302 -17.31 10.35 -72.44
N ALA A 303 -17.62 11.39 -71.66
CA ALA A 303 -18.52 12.49 -72.00
C ALA A 303 -17.78 13.71 -72.61
N GLY A 304 -16.59 13.49 -73.19
CA GLY A 304 -15.76 14.55 -73.78
C GLY A 304 -16.52 15.44 -74.77
N PRO A 305 -16.06 16.69 -74.95
CA PRO A 305 -16.84 17.80 -75.50
C PRO A 305 -17.26 17.51 -76.93
N GLN A 306 -18.57 17.61 -77.18
CA GLN A 306 -19.13 17.69 -78.54
C GLN A 306 -18.78 19.03 -79.18
#